data_AF-A0AAW8CQM4-F1
#
_entry.id   AF-A0AAW8CQM4-F1
#
_cell.length_a   1.000
_cell.length_b   1.000
_cell.length_c   1.000
_cell.angle_alpha   90.00
_cell.angle_beta   90.00
_cell.angle_gamma   90.00
#
_symmetry.space_group_name_H-M   'P 1'
#
loop_
_entity.id
_entity.type
_entity.pdbx_description
1 polymer ?
#
loop_
_entity_poly.entity_id
_entity_poly.type
_entity_poly.pdbx_seq_one_letter_code
_entity_poly.pdbx_strand_id
1 'polypeptide(L)'
;MPSVTITLIDQGQGRVSVRTDALPPKVGLGVSQAQGLAMEFLGTALKRGLEVVYDRNQVPLVSLAVELLDPEGLGFACTAEVRDRARLALGRDAIEHKPTMAGVDIDRVHQHRPAVDGAAA
;
A
#
# COMPACT_ATOMS: atom_id res chain seq x y z
N MET A 1 -33.51 33.65 0.36
CA MET A 1 -33.44 32.33 -0.28
C MET A 1 -32.38 31.52 0.43
N PRO A 2 -32.60 30.23 0.75
CA PRO A 2 -31.54 29.36 1.24
C PRO A 2 -30.50 29.14 0.14
N SER A 3 -29.22 29.30 0.50
CA SER A 3 -28.07 29.10 -0.41
C SER A 3 -27.11 28.08 0.20
N VAL A 4 -26.36 27.41 -0.66
CA VAL A 4 -25.24 26.54 -0.29
C VAL A 4 -24.00 27.05 -1.01
N THR A 5 -22.90 27.18 -0.27
CA THR A 5 -21.61 27.65 -0.76
C THR A 5 -20.64 26.48 -0.83
N ILE A 6 -20.05 26.28 -2.01
CA ILE A 6 -18.94 25.35 -2.20
C ILE A 6 -17.67 26.18 -2.37
N THR A 7 -16.66 25.91 -1.53
CA THR A 7 -15.36 26.57 -1.61
C THR A 7 -14.32 25.58 -2.12
N LEU A 8 -13.65 25.94 -3.22
CA LEU A 8 -12.50 25.24 -3.77
C LEU A 8 -11.24 25.99 -3.35
N ILE A 9 -10.33 25.30 -2.68
CA ILE A 9 -9.07 25.86 -2.21
C ILE A 9 -7.95 25.07 -2.87
N ASP A 10 -7.22 25.72 -3.78
CA ASP A 10 -5.93 25.22 -4.24
C ASP A 10 -4.89 25.51 -3.15
N GLN A 11 -4.33 24.45 -2.57
CA GLN A 11 -3.33 24.53 -1.51
C GLN A 11 -1.90 24.48 -2.06
N GLY A 12 -1.74 24.43 -3.39
CA GLY A 12 -0.45 24.22 -4.05
C GLY A 12 -0.02 22.75 -4.03
N GLN A 13 1.02 22.44 -4.81
CA GLN A 13 1.58 21.07 -4.95
C GLN A 13 0.54 20.01 -5.33
N GLY A 14 -0.47 20.38 -6.14
CA GLY A 14 -1.52 19.46 -6.58
C GLY A 14 -2.53 19.08 -5.50
N ARG A 15 -2.52 19.77 -4.34
CA ARG A 15 -3.48 19.53 -3.25
C ARG A 15 -4.66 20.47 -3.41
N VAL A 16 -5.84 19.90 -3.57
CA VAL A 16 -7.11 20.67 -3.63
C VAL A 16 -7.97 20.29 -2.43
N SER A 17 -8.50 21.29 -1.73
CA SER A 17 -9.49 21.11 -0.67
C SER A 17 -10.84 21.61 -1.14
N VAL A 18 -11.87 20.79 -0.95
CA VAL A 18 -13.27 21.14 -1.23
C VAL A 18 -14.02 21.23 0.10
N ARG A 19 -14.74 22.34 0.31
CA ARG A 19 -15.55 22.58 1.51
C ARG A 19 -16.95 23.00 1.12
N THR A 20 -17.93 22.67 1.96
CA THR A 20 -19.32 23.10 1.81
C THR A 20 -19.88 23.58 3.14
N ASP A 21 -20.83 24.51 3.10
CA ASP A 21 -21.66 24.91 4.24
C ASP A 21 -22.99 24.13 4.30
N ALA A 22 -23.22 23.21 3.36
CA ALA A 22 -24.39 22.35 3.37
C ALA A 22 -24.44 21.50 4.65
N LEU A 23 -25.53 21.62 5.41
CA LEU A 23 -25.76 20.75 6.55
C LEU A 23 -25.94 19.30 6.10
N PRO A 24 -25.49 18.31 6.89
CA PRO A 24 -25.73 16.90 6.59
C PRO A 24 -27.23 16.60 6.56
N PRO A 25 -27.69 15.73 5.63
CA PRO A 25 -29.09 15.37 5.54
C PRO A 25 -29.54 14.66 6.83
N LYS A 26 -30.74 14.98 7.30
CA LYS A 26 -31.34 14.33 8.47
C LYS A 26 -32.28 13.22 8.00
N VAL A 27 -32.22 12.08 8.69
CA VAL A 27 -33.11 10.94 8.42
C VAL A 27 -34.58 11.38 8.52
N GLY A 28 -35.38 11.03 7.52
CA GLY A 28 -36.80 11.35 7.46
C GLY A 28 -37.14 12.75 6.91
N LEU A 29 -36.15 13.57 6.54
CA LEU A 29 -36.36 14.84 5.84
C LEU A 29 -35.96 14.74 4.38
N GLY A 30 -36.71 15.45 3.51
CA GLY A 30 -36.35 15.58 2.11
C GLY A 30 -35.06 16.37 1.92
N VAL A 31 -34.26 15.97 0.93
CA VAL A 31 -33.03 16.68 0.55
C VAL A 31 -33.39 17.79 -0.44
N SER A 32 -32.94 19.02 -0.19
CA SER A 32 -33.12 20.10 -1.15
C SER A 32 -32.23 19.91 -2.38
N GLN A 33 -32.62 20.46 -3.54
CA GLN A 33 -31.81 20.35 -4.76
C GLN A 33 -30.38 20.87 -4.57
N ALA A 34 -30.22 22.02 -3.91
CA ALA A 34 -28.90 22.60 -3.63
C ALA A 34 -28.04 21.69 -2.72
N GLN A 35 -28.67 21.07 -1.73
CA GLN A 35 -27.99 20.15 -0.82
C GLN A 35 -27.60 18.84 -1.51
N GLY A 36 -28.47 18.31 -2.37
CA GLY A 36 -28.18 17.12 -3.18
C GLY A 36 -26.99 17.36 -4.12
N LEU A 37 -27.00 18.49 -4.83
CA LEU A 37 -25.90 18.87 -5.72
C LEU A 37 -24.56 19.02 -4.97
N ALA A 38 -24.59 19.62 -3.77
CA ALA A 38 -23.38 19.76 -2.95
C ALA A 38 -22.81 18.40 -2.49
N MET A 39 -23.68 17.45 -2.16
CA MET A 39 -23.25 16.09 -1.80
C MET A 39 -22.66 15.33 -2.99
N GLU A 40 -23.29 15.41 -4.16
CA GLU A 40 -22.77 14.79 -5.40
C GLU A 40 -21.40 15.37 -5.79
N PHE A 41 -21.25 16.68 -5.67
CA PHE A 41 -19.99 17.35 -5.94
C PHE A 41 -18.88 16.89 -4.98
N LEU A 42 -19.16 16.82 -3.68
CA LEU A 42 -18.20 16.30 -2.69
C LEU A 42 -17.80 14.85 -2.96
N GLY A 43 -18.77 13.99 -3.28
CA GLY A 43 -18.50 12.59 -3.61
C GLY A 43 -17.63 12.46 -4.85
N THR A 44 -17.91 13.26 -5.88
CA THR A 44 -17.10 13.29 -7.11
C THR A 44 -15.70 13.81 -6.85
N ALA A 45 -15.55 14.90 -6.09
CA ALA A 45 -14.25 15.47 -5.75
C ALA A 45 -13.39 14.49 -4.94
N LEU A 46 -13.99 13.80 -3.96
CA LEU A 46 -13.31 12.75 -3.21
C LEU A 46 -12.86 11.61 -4.13
N LYS A 47 -13.76 11.10 -4.98
CA LYS A 47 -13.44 10.03 -5.93
C LYS A 47 -12.28 10.43 -6.84
N ARG A 48 -12.31 11.63 -7.43
CA ARG A 48 -11.22 12.14 -8.28
C ARG A 48 -9.93 12.32 -7.50
N GLY A 49 -9.98 12.81 -6.27
CA GLY A 49 -8.81 12.89 -5.39
C GLY A 49 -8.18 11.52 -5.09
N LEU A 50 -9.00 10.47 -4.96
CA LEU A 50 -8.53 9.09 -4.81
C LEU A 50 -8.06 8.46 -6.13
N GLU A 51 -8.54 8.92 -7.29
CA GLU A 51 -8.01 8.52 -8.60
C GLU A 51 -6.63 9.14 -8.88
N VAL A 52 -6.29 10.26 -8.23
CA VAL A 52 -4.93 10.83 -8.22
C VAL A 52 -3.96 10.01 -7.33
N VAL A 53 -4.35 8.80 -6.92
CA VAL A 53 -3.43 7.77 -6.43
C VAL A 53 -2.49 7.38 -7.56
N TYR A 54 -1.35 8.07 -7.57
CA TYR A 54 -0.06 7.72 -8.14
C TYR A 54 -0.13 6.74 -9.32
N ASP A 55 -0.19 7.29 -10.53
CA ASP A 55 0.43 6.61 -11.66
C ASP A 55 1.83 6.17 -11.19
N ARG A 56 2.09 4.86 -11.11
CA ARG A 56 3.34 4.31 -10.53
C ARG A 56 4.58 4.90 -11.21
N ASN A 57 4.41 5.38 -12.44
CA ASN A 57 5.41 6.05 -13.27
C ASN A 57 5.73 7.49 -12.81
N GLN A 58 4.88 8.12 -11.98
CA GLN A 58 5.05 9.50 -11.51
C GLN A 58 5.66 9.62 -10.11
N VAL A 59 5.89 8.50 -9.42
CA VAL A 59 6.68 8.49 -8.19
C VAL A 59 8.05 7.88 -8.53
N PRO A 60 9.12 8.69 -8.63
CA PRO A 60 10.43 8.21 -9.07
C PRO A 60 10.94 7.00 -8.29
N LEU A 61 10.68 6.94 -6.98
CA LEU A 61 11.06 5.82 -6.12
C LEU A 61 10.27 4.54 -6.42
N VAL A 62 8.99 4.65 -6.76
CA VAL A 62 8.14 3.50 -7.13
C VAL A 62 8.53 3.00 -8.52
N SER A 63 8.75 3.91 -9.47
CA SER A 63 9.23 3.57 -10.81
C SER A 63 10.57 2.84 -10.76
N LEU A 64 11.53 3.37 -9.97
CA LEU A 64 12.81 2.72 -9.73
C LEU A 64 12.62 1.32 -9.11
N ALA A 65 11.78 1.18 -8.08
CA ALA A 65 11.52 -0.11 -7.47
C ALA A 65 10.90 -1.12 -8.45
N VAL A 66 10.11 -0.65 -9.41
CA VAL A 66 9.57 -1.49 -10.50
C VAL A 66 10.66 -1.88 -11.49
N GLU A 67 11.51 -0.95 -11.93
CA GLU A 67 12.63 -1.21 -12.84
C GLU A 67 13.66 -2.20 -12.25
N LEU A 68 13.90 -2.14 -10.94
CA LEU A 68 14.78 -3.08 -10.23
C LEU A 68 14.21 -4.51 -10.20
N LEU A 69 12.91 -4.70 -10.41
CA LEU A 69 12.25 -6.00 -10.46
C LEU A 69 12.00 -6.49 -11.88
N ASP A 70 12.10 -5.62 -12.88
CA ASP A 70 11.85 -5.93 -14.27
C ASP A 70 13.09 -6.61 -14.90
N PRO A 71 12.98 -7.87 -15.41
CA PRO A 71 14.08 -8.55 -16.07
C PRO A 71 14.62 -7.80 -17.30
N GLU A 72 13.76 -7.11 -18.05
CA GLU A 72 14.18 -6.34 -19.23
C GLU A 72 14.79 -4.97 -18.85
N GLY A 73 14.56 -4.53 -17.62
CA GLY A 73 15.15 -3.34 -17.02
C GLY A 73 16.42 -3.66 -16.22
N LEU A 74 16.46 -3.22 -14.96
CA LEU A 74 17.62 -3.40 -14.07
C LEU A 74 17.58 -4.74 -13.31
N GLY A 75 16.56 -5.57 -13.51
CA GLY A 75 16.33 -6.80 -12.76
C GLY A 75 17.48 -7.79 -12.81
N PHE A 76 18.09 -8.02 -13.99
CA PHE A 76 19.25 -8.91 -14.10
C PHE A 76 20.56 -8.28 -13.60
N ALA A 77 20.67 -6.95 -13.63
CA ALA A 77 21.85 -6.24 -13.15
C ALA A 77 21.91 -6.16 -11.62
N CYS A 78 20.78 -6.35 -10.95
CA CYS A 78 20.65 -6.21 -9.50
C CYS A 78 20.86 -7.54 -8.76
N THR A 79 21.32 -7.47 -7.51
CA THR A 79 21.42 -8.66 -6.64
C THR A 79 20.05 -9.06 -6.11
N ALA A 80 19.92 -10.32 -5.67
CA ALA A 80 18.69 -10.84 -5.07
C ALA A 80 18.24 -10.02 -3.84
N GLU A 81 19.19 -9.56 -3.02
CA GLU A 81 18.91 -8.71 -1.86
C GLU A 81 18.29 -7.36 -2.27
N VAL A 82 18.82 -6.73 -3.32
CA VAL A 82 18.29 -5.45 -3.83
C VAL A 82 16.88 -5.64 -4.40
N ARG A 83 16.63 -6.74 -5.12
CA ARG A 83 15.28 -7.08 -5.61
C ARG A 83 14.30 -7.29 -4.46
N ASP A 84 14.68 -8.00 -3.40
CA ASP A 84 13.79 -8.18 -2.25
C ASP A 84 13.53 -6.89 -1.47
N ARG A 85 14.52 -6.01 -1.34
CA ARG A 85 14.27 -4.68 -0.76
C ARG A 85 13.33 -3.84 -1.63
N ALA A 86 13.40 -3.96 -2.96
CA ALA A 86 12.45 -3.33 -3.87
C ALA A 86 11.03 -3.93 -3.72
N ARG A 87 10.89 -5.26 -3.53
CA ARG A 87 9.60 -5.90 -3.22
C ARG A 87 8.99 -5.34 -1.93
N LEU A 88 9.77 -5.27 -0.86
CA LEU A 88 9.33 -4.75 0.43
C LEU A 88 8.94 -3.26 0.34
N ALA A 89 9.70 -2.45 -0.40
CA ALA A 89 9.36 -1.04 -0.64
C ALA A 89 8.03 -0.85 -1.39
N LEU A 90 7.63 -1.84 -2.20
CA LEU A 90 6.34 -1.91 -2.89
C LEU A 90 5.25 -2.61 -2.07
N GLY A 91 5.52 -2.99 -0.81
CA GLY A 91 4.58 -3.70 0.05
C GLY A 91 4.34 -5.17 -0.35
N ARG A 92 5.31 -5.79 -1.04
CA ARG A 92 5.28 -7.21 -1.43
C ARG A 92 6.25 -8.02 -0.57
N ASP A 93 6.00 -9.32 -0.44
CA ASP A 93 6.89 -10.23 0.28
C ASP A 93 8.24 -10.42 -0.45
N ALA A 94 9.30 -10.64 0.33
CA ALA A 94 10.61 -11.05 -0.17
C ALA A 94 10.56 -12.53 -0.61
N ILE A 95 11.18 -12.85 -1.76
CA ILE A 95 11.04 -14.17 -2.41
C ILE A 95 12.39 -14.86 -2.59
N GLU A 96 13.48 -14.08 -2.74
CA GLU A 96 14.77 -14.62 -3.19
C GLU A 96 15.74 -14.85 -2.03
N HIS A 97 15.66 -14.01 -1.00
CA HIS A 97 16.31 -14.17 0.28
C HIS A 97 15.45 -15.07 1.16
N LYS A 98 15.53 -16.38 0.93
CA LYS A 98 15.26 -17.30 2.03
C LYS A 98 16.29 -17.00 3.11
N PRO A 99 15.91 -16.82 4.39
CA PRO A 99 16.89 -16.89 5.46
C PRO A 99 17.42 -18.33 5.48
N THR A 100 18.47 -18.60 4.70
CA THR A 100 19.35 -19.72 4.95
C THR A 100 19.91 -19.51 6.35
N MET A 101 19.61 -20.47 7.23
CA MET A 101 19.87 -20.50 8.68
C MET A 101 18.70 -20.06 9.59
N ALA A 102 17.57 -20.77 9.50
CA ALA A 102 17.14 -21.44 10.72
C ALA A 102 18.26 -22.44 11.04
N GLY A 103 19.09 -22.13 12.04
CA GLY A 103 20.19 -22.99 12.45
C GLY A 103 19.68 -24.43 12.60
N VAL A 104 20.51 -25.40 12.23
CA VAL A 104 20.21 -26.80 12.55
C VAL A 104 20.02 -26.85 14.05
N ASP A 105 18.80 -27.19 14.48
CA ASP A 105 18.47 -27.42 15.87
C ASP A 105 19.20 -28.70 16.30
N ILE A 106 20.41 -28.51 16.83
CA ILE A 106 21.30 -29.59 17.27
C ILE A 106 20.61 -30.44 18.36
N ASP A 107 19.76 -29.83 19.19
CA ASP A 107 19.02 -30.53 20.23
C ASP A 107 17.99 -31.48 19.62
N ARG A 108 17.32 -31.08 18.54
CA ARG A 108 16.41 -31.95 17.76
C ARG A 108 17.14 -33.09 17.07
N VAL A 109 18.39 -32.90 16.64
CA VAL A 109 19.23 -33.96 16.05
C VAL A 109 19.64 -35.00 17.12
N HIS A 110 19.93 -34.55 18.35
CA HIS A 110 20.27 -35.44 19.46
C HIS A 110 19.07 -36.24 19.98
N GLN A 111 17.86 -35.72 19.89
CA GLN A 111 16.63 -36.41 20.28
C GLN A 111 16.27 -37.62 19.38
N HIS A 112 16.78 -37.66 18.14
CA HIS A 112 16.52 -38.75 17.20
C HIS A 112 17.66 -39.77 17.10
N ARG A 113 18.71 -39.67 17.92
CA ARG A 113 19.75 -40.70 17.95
C ARG A 113 19.18 -41.92 18.70
N PRO A 114 18.94 -43.07 18.03
CA PRO A 114 18.54 -44.28 18.74
C PRO A 114 19.63 -44.60 19.77
N ALA A 115 19.22 -44.90 21.00
CA ALA A 115 20.11 -45.41 22.02
C ALA A 115 20.88 -46.58 21.41
N VAL A 116 22.20 -46.48 21.39
CA VAL A 116 23.05 -47.61 21.00
C VAL A 116 22.90 -48.62 22.12
N ASP A 117 22.01 -49.58 21.91
CA ASP A 117 21.89 -50.76 22.74
C ASP A 117 23.18 -51.58 22.65
N GLY A 118 23.81 -51.77 23.82
CA GLY A 118 24.66 -52.92 24.12
C GLY A 118 26.17 -52.71 23.99
N ALA A 119 26.88 -52.71 25.13
CA ALA A 119 27.57 -53.92 25.59
C ALA A 119 28.38 -53.72 26.89
N ALA A 120 28.31 -54.76 27.74
CA ALA A 120 29.31 -55.23 28.72
C ALA A 120 29.31 -54.63 30.14
N ALA A 121 28.59 -55.31 31.04
CA ALA A 121 29.22 -56.15 32.07
C ALA A 121 28.37 -57.41 32.29
#